data_AF-A0A965VA92-F1
#
_entry.id   AF-A0A965VA92-F1
#
_cell.length_a   1.000
_cell.length_b   1.000
_cell.length_c   1.000
_cell.angle_alpha   90.00
_cell.angle_beta   90.00
_cell.angle_gamma   90.00
#
_symmetry.space_group_name_H-M   'P 1'
#
loop_
_entity.id
_entity.type
_entity.pdbx_description
1 polymer ?
#
loop_
_entity_poly.entity_id
_entity_poly.type
_entity_poly.pdbx_seq_one_letter_code
_entity_poly.pdbx_strand_id
1 'polypeptide(L)'
;MNITLVFLGLFLSVIAGGLIVSYFNATNKSHVIKLALSFSGGFLLAIIFQHLLPDLYHEGAEKIGIWILLGFLVQLVLEYFSGGIEHGHVHVHKGQAFPLILFLALSVHSIIEGIPLGNQYAGIISEHQHANGSLFWGIIFHQIPVSIALMTLLISTKLSTIYSWLVLLAFAAMTPIGVLFGFYISPSQIGLDVPIILAVVVGMFLHISTTIIFETSENHKFNFIKLISILLGCSLAIIMY
;
A
#
# COMPACT_ATOMS: atom_id res chain seq x y z
N MET A 1 13.56 6.28 13.48
CA MET A 1 14.42 5.86 12.33
C MET A 1 14.92 7.11 11.61
N ASN A 2 16.07 7.11 10.94
CA ASN A 2 16.49 8.27 10.13
C ASN A 2 15.66 8.32 8.84
N ILE A 3 15.22 9.51 8.41
CA ILE A 3 14.42 9.69 7.19
C ILE A 3 15.12 9.10 5.95
N THR A 4 16.46 9.14 5.88
CA THR A 4 17.21 8.50 4.79
C THR A 4 16.98 6.98 4.72
N LEU A 5 16.87 6.32 5.88
CA LEU A 5 16.56 4.88 5.93
C LEU A 5 15.12 4.59 5.52
N VAL A 6 14.19 5.52 5.78
CA VAL A 6 12.81 5.43 5.30
C VAL A 6 12.78 5.44 3.78
N PHE A 7 13.43 6.43 3.16
CA PHE A 7 13.53 6.53 1.70
C PHE A 7 14.12 5.27 1.06
N LEU A 8 15.24 4.78 1.62
CA LEU A 8 15.87 3.56 1.15
C LEU A 8 14.96 2.35 1.31
N GLY A 9 14.30 2.19 2.46
CA GLY A 9 13.38 1.09 2.71
C GLY A 9 12.24 1.05 1.71
N LEU A 10 11.57 2.18 1.49
CA LEU A 10 10.46 2.31 0.54
C LEU A 10 10.90 1.94 -0.88
N PHE A 11 12.00 2.52 -1.35
CA PHE A 11 12.52 2.28 -2.70
C PHE A 11 12.97 0.81 -2.89
N LEU A 12 13.69 0.26 -1.91
CA LEU A 12 14.18 -1.12 -1.96
C LEU A 12 13.05 -2.14 -1.88
N SER A 13 11.93 -1.83 -1.21
CA SER A 13 10.77 -2.71 -1.14
C SER A 13 10.16 -2.99 -2.51
N VAL A 14 10.05 -1.96 -3.36
CA VAL A 14 9.55 -2.07 -4.74
C VAL A 14 10.53 -2.83 -5.62
N ILE A 15 11.83 -2.55 -5.48
CA ILE A 15 12.88 -3.29 -6.21
C ILE A 15 12.85 -4.77 -5.83
N ALA A 16 12.70 -5.09 -4.54
CA ALA A 16 12.62 -6.46 -4.07
C ALA A 16 11.48 -7.22 -4.75
N GLY A 17 10.28 -6.62 -4.84
CA GLY A 17 9.17 -7.22 -5.57
C GLY A 17 9.46 -7.44 -7.06
N GLY A 18 10.10 -6.46 -7.72
CA GLY A 18 10.53 -6.58 -9.11
C GLY A 18 11.55 -7.71 -9.35
N LEU A 19 12.51 -7.86 -8.42
CA LEU A 19 13.54 -8.90 -8.47
C LEU A 19 12.92 -10.27 -8.25
N ILE A 20 11.95 -10.38 -7.32
CA ILE A 20 11.21 -11.62 -7.08
C ILE A 20 10.58 -12.12 -8.39
N VAL A 21 9.94 -11.23 -9.14
CA VAL A 21 9.30 -11.60 -10.41
C VAL A 21 10.34 -11.94 -11.48
N SER A 22 11.35 -11.10 -11.66
CA SER A 22 12.33 -11.23 -12.75
C SER A 22 13.26 -12.43 -12.60
N TYR A 23 13.64 -12.79 -11.37
CA TYR A 23 14.61 -13.86 -11.11
C TYR A 23 13.94 -15.22 -10.86
N PHE A 24 12.80 -15.24 -10.15
CA PHE A 24 12.13 -16.50 -9.81
C PHE A 24 11.01 -16.90 -10.79
N ASN A 25 10.85 -16.18 -11.90
CA ASN A 25 9.77 -16.37 -12.87
C ASN A 25 8.41 -16.50 -12.16
N ALA A 26 8.15 -15.60 -11.19
CA ALA A 26 6.96 -15.67 -10.33
C ALA A 26 5.64 -15.46 -11.10
N THR A 27 5.71 -15.15 -12.39
CA THR A 27 4.57 -14.99 -13.31
C THR A 27 3.60 -16.19 -13.32
N ASN A 28 4.10 -17.41 -13.11
CA ASN A 28 3.27 -18.62 -13.08
C ASN A 28 2.81 -19.04 -11.66
N LYS A 29 3.10 -18.25 -10.62
CA LYS A 29 2.78 -18.57 -9.22
C LYS A 29 1.66 -17.68 -8.66
N SER A 30 0.57 -17.50 -9.40
CA SER A 30 -0.57 -16.66 -9.01
C SER A 30 -1.10 -16.96 -7.61
N HIS A 31 -1.11 -18.23 -7.20
CA HIS A 31 -1.52 -18.62 -5.84
C HIS A 31 -0.60 -18.05 -4.74
N VAL A 32 0.72 -18.04 -4.96
CA VAL A 32 1.68 -17.49 -3.98
C VAL A 32 1.52 -15.97 -3.87
N ILE A 33 1.28 -15.29 -5.00
CA ILE A 33 1.01 -13.84 -5.02
C ILE A 33 -0.26 -13.53 -4.22
N LYS A 34 -1.34 -14.30 -4.42
CA LYS A 34 -2.59 -14.14 -3.66
C LYS A 34 -2.42 -14.40 -2.16
N LEU A 35 -1.59 -15.37 -1.77
CA LEU A 35 -1.27 -15.60 -0.35
C LEU A 35 -0.42 -14.46 0.23
N ALA A 36 0.60 -13.98 -0.49
CA ALA A 36 1.41 -12.83 -0.06
C ALA A 36 0.55 -11.56 0.10
N LEU A 37 -0.39 -11.32 -0.83
CA LEU A 37 -1.40 -10.27 -0.72
C LEU A 37 -2.27 -10.47 0.52
N SER A 38 -2.79 -11.68 0.75
CA SER A 38 -3.64 -11.97 1.92
C SER A 38 -2.90 -11.80 3.25
N PHE A 39 -1.63 -12.17 3.31
CA PHE A 39 -0.74 -11.90 4.44
C PHE A 39 -0.60 -10.40 4.68
N SER A 40 -0.27 -9.64 3.63
CA SER A 40 -0.14 -8.19 3.69
C SER A 40 -1.44 -7.51 4.11
N GLY A 41 -2.58 -7.93 3.56
CA GLY A 41 -3.90 -7.41 3.92
C GLY A 41 -4.21 -7.60 5.41
N GLY A 42 -3.88 -8.78 5.97
CA GLY A 42 -4.01 -9.06 7.41
C GLY A 42 -3.06 -8.23 8.27
N PHE A 43 -1.79 -8.09 7.86
CA PHE A 43 -0.81 -7.23 8.53
C PHE A 43 -1.29 -5.78 8.57
N LEU A 44 -1.68 -5.22 7.42
CA LEU A 44 -2.15 -3.85 7.30
C LEU A 44 -3.45 -3.63 8.11
N LEU A 45 -4.37 -4.60 8.09
CA LEU A 45 -5.61 -4.53 8.89
C LEU A 45 -5.32 -4.46 10.39
N ALA A 46 -4.37 -5.27 10.89
CA ALA A 46 -3.97 -5.24 12.29
C ALA A 46 -3.34 -3.88 12.67
N ILE A 47 -2.44 -3.35 11.84
CA ILE A 47 -1.84 -2.02 12.06
C ILE A 47 -2.92 -0.92 12.12
N ILE A 48 -3.91 -0.97 11.22
CA ILE A 48 -5.01 -0.02 11.21
C ILE A 48 -5.77 -0.04 12.54
N PHE A 49 -6.19 -1.23 13.00
CA PHE A 49 -7.01 -1.33 14.21
C PHE A 49 -6.24 -1.11 15.51
N GLN A 50 -4.96 -1.50 15.57
CA GLN A 50 -4.16 -1.43 16.79
C GLN A 50 -3.49 -0.07 16.98
N HIS A 51 -3.14 0.62 15.89
CA HIS A 51 -2.35 1.85 15.94
C HIS A 51 -3.06 3.02 15.26
N LEU A 52 -3.36 2.91 13.96
CA LEU A 52 -3.78 4.09 13.20
C LEU A 52 -5.17 4.63 13.59
N LEU A 53 -6.15 3.75 13.82
CA LEU A 53 -7.48 4.16 14.26
C LEU A 53 -7.47 4.73 15.69
N PRO A 54 -6.87 4.06 16.70
CA PRO A 54 -6.72 4.63 18.03
C PRO A 54 -6.07 6.01 18.03
N ASP A 55 -4.96 6.18 17.30
CA ASP A 55 -4.24 7.45 17.21
C ASP A 55 -5.13 8.56 16.62
N LEU A 56 -5.83 8.27 15.52
CA LEU A 56 -6.74 9.21 14.89
C LEU A 56 -7.84 9.69 15.84
N TYR A 57 -8.51 8.79 16.55
CA TYR A 57 -9.62 9.15 17.44
C TYR A 57 -9.16 9.76 18.77
N HIS A 58 -7.89 9.60 19.15
CA HIS A 58 -7.32 10.25 20.33
C HIS A 58 -7.10 11.75 20.12
N GLU A 59 -6.69 12.18 18.92
CA GLU A 59 -6.40 13.59 18.61
C GLU A 59 -7.65 14.50 18.55
N GLY A 60 -8.86 13.94 18.66
CA GLY A 60 -10.08 14.71 18.94
C GLY A 60 -10.61 15.57 17.79
N ALA A 61 -10.15 15.36 16.55
CA ALA A 61 -10.70 16.07 15.39
C ALA A 61 -12.18 15.72 15.16
N GLU A 62 -13.02 16.74 14.98
CA GLU A 62 -14.43 16.50 14.65
C GLU A 62 -14.54 15.79 13.30
N LYS A 63 -15.45 14.80 13.22
CA LYS A 63 -15.82 14.12 11.96
C LYS A 63 -14.68 13.30 11.29
N ILE A 64 -13.69 12.81 12.04
CA ILE A 64 -12.66 11.87 11.54
C ILE A 64 -13.26 10.72 10.71
N GLY A 65 -14.37 10.14 11.18
CA GLY A 65 -15.04 9.04 10.47
C GLY A 65 -15.48 9.39 9.03
N ILE A 66 -15.81 10.66 8.76
CA ILE A 66 -16.15 11.12 7.39
C ILE A 66 -14.91 11.12 6.51
N TRP A 67 -13.75 11.51 7.03
CA TRP A 67 -12.49 11.51 6.29
C TRP A 67 -11.98 10.09 6.04
N ILE A 68 -12.18 9.17 6.98
CA ILE A 68 -11.93 7.73 6.76
C ILE A 68 -12.83 7.20 5.64
N LEU A 69 -14.14 7.51 5.68
CA LEU A 69 -15.06 7.11 4.61
C LEU A 69 -14.66 7.71 3.26
N LEU A 70 -14.25 8.99 3.23
CA LEU A 70 -13.78 9.64 2.01
C LEU A 70 -12.54 8.92 1.46
N GLY A 71 -11.58 8.57 2.31
CA GLY A 71 -10.41 7.80 1.92
C GLY A 71 -10.74 6.45 1.32
N PHE A 72 -11.70 5.73 1.91
CA PHE A 72 -12.21 4.47 1.36
C PHE A 72 -12.78 4.68 -0.06
N LEU A 73 -13.59 5.73 -0.26
CA LEU A 73 -14.17 6.05 -1.57
C LEU A 73 -13.12 6.52 -2.59
N VAL A 74 -12.11 7.29 -2.15
CA VAL A 74 -10.98 7.67 -3.00
C VAL A 74 -10.26 6.42 -3.49
N GLN A 75 -10.00 5.46 -2.62
CA GLN A 75 -9.37 4.21 -3.03
C GLN A 75 -10.23 3.40 -3.99
N LEU A 76 -11.55 3.32 -3.75
CA LEU A 76 -12.48 2.67 -4.67
C LEU A 76 -12.43 3.28 -6.09
N VAL A 77 -12.31 4.61 -6.18
CA VAL A 77 -12.17 5.30 -7.48
C VAL A 77 -10.81 4.98 -8.12
N LEU A 78 -9.72 5.01 -7.36
CA LEU A 78 -8.39 4.65 -7.88
C LEU A 78 -8.35 3.19 -8.33
N GLU A 79 -9.03 2.28 -7.61
CA GLU A 79 -9.14 0.87 -7.97
C GLU A 79 -9.86 0.67 -9.30
N TYR A 80 -10.93 1.41 -9.56
CA TYR A 80 -11.63 1.36 -10.84
C TYR A 80 -10.67 1.62 -12.02
N PHE A 81 -9.73 2.57 -11.86
CA PHE A 81 -8.73 2.88 -12.87
C PHE A 81 -7.53 1.91 -12.86
N SER A 82 -7.21 1.31 -11.72
CA SER A 82 -6.11 0.35 -11.58
C SER A 82 -6.49 -1.08 -11.93
N GLY A 83 -7.78 -1.37 -12.11
CA GLY A 83 -8.28 -2.72 -12.43
C GLY A 83 -8.05 -3.75 -11.32
N GLY A 84 -7.85 -3.31 -10.08
CA GLY A 84 -7.70 -4.20 -8.92
C GLY A 84 -6.34 -4.93 -8.81
N ILE A 85 -5.28 -4.44 -9.47
CA ILE A 85 -3.96 -5.09 -9.40
C ILE A 85 -3.42 -5.14 -7.96
N GLU A 86 -3.73 -4.14 -7.14
CA GLU A 86 -3.31 -4.06 -5.73
C GLU A 86 -3.80 -5.22 -4.87
N HIS A 87 -4.88 -5.88 -5.29
CA HIS A 87 -5.44 -7.04 -4.59
C HIS A 87 -5.38 -8.33 -5.41
N GLY A 88 -4.65 -8.32 -6.54
CA GLY A 88 -4.23 -9.51 -7.27
C GLY A 88 -5.03 -9.81 -8.54
N HIS A 89 -5.86 -8.89 -9.02
CA HIS A 89 -6.59 -9.01 -10.28
C HIS A 89 -5.70 -8.69 -11.48
N VAL A 90 -4.78 -9.61 -11.79
CA VAL A 90 -3.87 -9.48 -12.93
C VAL A 90 -4.49 -10.18 -14.14
N HIS A 91 -5.45 -9.52 -14.79
CA HIS A 91 -5.99 -9.97 -16.08
C HIS A 91 -5.16 -9.40 -17.23
N VAL A 92 -4.19 -10.18 -17.72
CA VAL A 92 -3.28 -9.72 -18.77
C VAL A 92 -3.44 -10.56 -20.02
N HIS A 93 -3.80 -9.90 -21.12
CA HIS A 93 -3.65 -10.47 -22.45
C HIS A 93 -2.19 -10.30 -22.89
N LYS A 94 -1.53 -11.40 -23.27
CA LYS A 94 -0.15 -11.36 -23.74
C LYS A 94 0.00 -10.35 -24.88
N GLY A 95 0.95 -9.44 -24.74
CA GLY A 95 1.21 -8.43 -25.76
C GLY A 95 0.18 -7.30 -25.80
N GLN A 96 -0.51 -7.00 -24.70
CA GLN A 96 -1.24 -5.74 -24.56
C GLN A 96 -0.30 -4.54 -24.46
N ALA A 97 -0.79 -3.34 -24.81
CA ALA A 97 -0.05 -2.10 -24.61
C ALA A 97 0.15 -1.79 -23.11
N PHE A 98 1.11 -0.93 -22.79
CA PHE A 98 1.32 -0.47 -21.42
C PHE A 98 0.07 0.26 -20.88
N PRO A 99 -0.51 -0.18 -19.75
CA PRO A 99 -1.72 0.43 -19.21
C PRO A 99 -1.37 1.69 -18.41
N LEU A 100 -1.18 2.82 -19.10
CA LEU A 100 -0.77 4.10 -18.49
C LEU A 100 -1.75 4.57 -17.40
N ILE A 101 -3.06 4.45 -17.62
CA ILE A 101 -4.09 4.89 -16.65
C ILE A 101 -3.92 4.14 -15.32
N LEU A 102 -3.68 2.84 -15.38
CA LEU A 102 -3.42 2.00 -14.21
C LEU A 102 -2.17 2.45 -13.47
N PHE A 103 -1.07 2.67 -14.20
CA PHE A 103 0.17 3.16 -13.59
C PHE A 103 -0.01 4.51 -12.89
N LEU A 104 -0.77 5.43 -13.50
CA LEU A 104 -1.07 6.73 -12.90
C LEU A 104 -1.95 6.59 -11.66
N ALA A 105 -2.98 5.73 -11.68
CA ALA A 105 -3.82 5.46 -10.51
C ALA A 105 -3.01 4.91 -9.34
N LEU A 106 -2.15 3.91 -9.58
CA LEU A 106 -1.23 3.36 -8.58
C LEU A 106 -0.24 4.42 -8.07
N SER A 107 0.25 5.30 -8.95
CA SER A 107 1.18 6.36 -8.58
C SER A 107 0.51 7.39 -7.67
N VAL A 108 -0.73 7.78 -7.95
CA VAL A 108 -1.51 8.68 -7.09
C VAL A 108 -1.78 8.02 -5.74
N HIS A 109 -2.20 6.76 -5.73
CA HIS A 109 -2.35 5.97 -4.51
C HIS A 109 -1.08 6.01 -3.66
N SER A 110 0.08 5.67 -4.26
CA SER A 110 1.38 5.63 -3.59
C SER A 110 1.91 6.99 -3.12
N ILE A 111 1.56 8.08 -3.79
CA ILE A 111 1.90 9.43 -3.29
C ILE A 111 1.08 9.74 -2.05
N ILE A 112 -0.23 9.49 -2.06
CA ILE A 112 -1.13 9.84 -0.95
C ILE A 112 -0.74 9.10 0.33
N GLU A 113 -0.43 7.81 0.26
CA GLU A 113 0.03 7.02 1.42
C GLU A 113 1.34 7.53 2.04
N GLY A 114 2.21 8.16 1.24
CA GLY A 114 3.51 8.63 1.70
C GLY A 114 3.43 9.91 2.53
N ILE A 115 2.36 10.71 2.37
CA ILE A 115 2.23 12.03 3.01
C ILE A 115 2.18 11.92 4.54
N PRO A 116 1.31 11.09 5.17
CA PRO A 116 1.28 11.00 6.62
C PRO A 116 2.60 10.48 7.20
N LEU A 117 3.31 9.60 6.48
CA LEU A 117 4.63 9.14 6.87
C LEU A 117 5.62 10.31 6.92
N GLY A 118 5.63 11.18 5.90
CA GLY A 118 6.41 12.42 5.92
C GLY A 118 6.05 13.34 7.10
N ASN A 119 4.75 13.51 7.38
CA ASN A 119 4.27 14.31 8.50
C ASN A 119 4.75 13.77 9.87
N GLN A 120 4.78 12.44 10.06
CA GLN A 120 5.32 11.81 11.26
C GLN A 120 6.81 12.13 11.45
N TYR A 121 7.63 11.95 10.40
CA TYR A 121 9.08 12.23 10.48
C TYR A 121 9.42 13.73 10.59
N ALA A 122 8.52 14.61 10.16
CA ALA A 122 8.63 16.05 10.38
C ALA A 122 8.20 16.49 11.79
N GLY A 123 7.66 15.59 12.62
CA GLY A 123 7.14 15.90 13.95
C GLY A 123 5.82 16.68 13.93
N ILE A 124 5.09 16.63 12.81
CA ILE A 124 3.79 17.30 12.63
C ILE A 124 2.67 16.45 13.25
N ILE A 125 2.76 15.13 13.12
CA ILE A 125 1.89 14.15 13.78
C ILE A 125 2.68 13.51 14.92
N SER A 126 2.13 13.51 16.13
CA SER A 126 2.79 12.88 17.28
C SER A 126 2.53 11.39 17.29
N GLU A 127 3.56 10.57 17.12
CA GLU A 127 3.44 9.13 17.44
C GLU A 127 3.37 8.97 18.96
N HIS A 128 2.35 8.27 19.45
CA HIS A 128 2.37 7.79 20.82
C HIS A 128 3.56 6.82 21.00
N GLN A 129 4.17 6.79 22.20
CA GLN A 129 5.45 6.12 22.51
C GLN A 129 5.54 4.61 22.16
N HIS A 130 4.43 3.98 21.77
CA HIS A 130 4.31 2.57 21.43
C HIS A 130 4.09 2.28 19.93
N ALA A 131 3.93 3.30 19.06
CA ALA A 131 3.54 3.13 17.66
C ALA A 131 4.65 3.39 16.62
N ASN A 132 5.90 3.58 17.08
CA ASN A 132 6.99 4.07 16.24
C ASN A 132 7.20 3.23 14.97
N GLY A 133 6.84 3.81 13.81
CA GLY A 133 7.06 3.21 12.50
C GLY A 133 6.03 2.15 12.08
N SER A 134 4.89 2.05 12.77
CA SER A 134 3.79 1.13 12.40
C SER A 134 3.30 1.41 10.98
N LEU A 135 3.13 2.69 10.64
CA LEU A 135 2.79 3.15 9.29
C LEU A 135 3.89 2.77 8.28
N PHE A 136 5.16 2.97 8.62
CA PHE A 136 6.28 2.61 7.74
C PHE A 136 6.27 1.12 7.39
N TRP A 137 6.17 0.24 8.39
CA TRP A 137 6.15 -1.21 8.14
C TRP A 137 4.88 -1.65 7.44
N GLY A 138 3.73 -1.04 7.78
CA GLY A 138 2.49 -1.21 7.03
C GLY A 138 2.68 -0.90 5.54
N ILE A 139 3.44 0.17 5.23
CA ILE A 139 3.77 0.54 3.85
C ILE A 139 4.66 -0.51 3.18
N ILE A 140 5.78 -0.86 3.81
CA ILE A 140 6.74 -1.84 3.26
C ILE A 140 6.07 -3.19 2.96
N PHE A 141 5.28 -3.72 3.89
CA PHE A 141 4.71 -5.06 3.76
C PHE A 141 3.60 -5.15 2.71
N HIS A 142 2.93 -4.04 2.37
CA HIS A 142 1.96 -4.03 1.26
C HIS A 142 2.58 -3.68 -0.08
N GLN A 143 3.61 -2.84 -0.10
CA GLN A 143 4.24 -2.39 -1.32
C GLN A 143 5.04 -3.50 -2.02
N ILE A 144 5.54 -4.50 -1.28
CA ILE A 144 6.18 -5.69 -1.85
C ILE A 144 5.18 -6.52 -2.70
N PRO A 145 4.02 -6.98 -2.20
CA PRO A 145 3.01 -7.63 -3.03
C PRO A 145 2.54 -6.81 -4.23
N VAL A 146 2.30 -5.50 -4.04
CA VAL A 146 1.85 -4.60 -5.12
C VAL A 146 2.92 -4.51 -6.22
N SER A 147 4.19 -4.37 -5.87
CA SER A 147 5.29 -4.31 -6.84
C SER A 147 5.52 -5.64 -7.56
N ILE A 148 5.27 -6.79 -6.92
CA ILE A 148 5.23 -8.10 -7.58
C ILE A 148 4.10 -8.13 -8.63
N ALA A 149 2.91 -7.67 -8.28
CA ALA A 149 1.77 -7.64 -9.19
C ALA A 149 2.02 -6.70 -10.39
N LEU A 150 2.54 -5.50 -10.13
CA LEU A 150 2.90 -4.52 -11.16
C LEU A 150 4.01 -5.06 -12.06
N MET A 151 5.10 -5.63 -11.53
CA MET A 151 6.17 -6.15 -12.39
C MET A 151 5.68 -7.32 -13.24
N THR A 152 4.81 -8.19 -12.70
CA THR A 152 4.17 -9.29 -13.44
C THR A 152 3.34 -8.77 -14.62
N LEU A 153 2.58 -7.68 -14.41
CA LEU A 153 1.88 -6.98 -15.48
C LEU A 153 2.86 -6.41 -16.51
N LEU A 154 3.89 -5.68 -16.08
CA LEU A 154 4.79 -4.98 -17.00
C LEU A 154 5.49 -5.96 -17.96
N ILE A 155 6.01 -7.08 -17.46
CA ILE A 155 6.68 -8.09 -18.31
C ILE A 155 5.74 -8.91 -19.19
N SER A 156 4.42 -8.84 -18.97
CA SER A 156 3.43 -9.51 -19.82
C SER A 156 2.83 -8.58 -20.90
N THR A 157 3.15 -7.27 -20.84
CA THR A 157 2.87 -6.30 -21.91
C THR A 157 3.89 -6.40 -23.06
N LYS A 158 3.77 -5.52 -24.07
CA LYS A 158 4.77 -5.38 -25.15
C LYS A 158 6.08 -4.71 -24.74
N LEU A 159 6.23 -4.27 -23.48
CA LEU A 159 7.43 -3.60 -23.02
C LEU A 159 8.64 -4.56 -23.01
N SER A 160 9.81 -4.05 -23.34
CA SER A 160 11.05 -4.79 -23.09
C SER A 160 11.34 -4.83 -21.60
N THR A 161 12.10 -5.83 -21.14
CA THR A 161 12.46 -5.98 -19.73
C THR A 161 13.10 -4.71 -19.15
N ILE A 162 13.92 -4.00 -19.93
CA ILE A 162 14.54 -2.74 -19.51
C ILE A 162 13.48 -1.66 -19.25
N TYR A 163 12.52 -1.51 -20.16
CA TYR A 163 11.43 -0.53 -19.96
C TYR A 163 10.53 -0.91 -18.79
N SER A 164 10.25 -2.19 -18.57
CA SER A 164 9.51 -2.66 -17.39
C SER A 164 10.23 -2.25 -16.09
N TRP A 165 11.55 -2.40 -16.03
CA TRP A 165 12.34 -1.93 -14.88
C TRP A 165 12.35 -0.41 -14.74
N LEU A 166 12.46 0.35 -15.83
CA LEU A 166 12.40 1.81 -15.78
C LEU A 166 11.05 2.31 -15.23
N VAL A 167 9.94 1.70 -15.68
CA VAL A 167 8.60 2.01 -15.17
C VAL A 167 8.46 1.62 -13.70
N LEU A 168 8.99 0.46 -13.29
CA LEU A 168 8.96 0.04 -11.89
C LEU A 168 9.80 0.97 -10.99
N LEU A 169 10.95 1.45 -11.46
CA LEU A 169 11.77 2.42 -10.74
C LEU A 169 11.10 3.79 -10.65
N ALA A 170 10.35 4.19 -11.68
CA ALA A 170 9.51 5.38 -11.62
C ALA A 170 8.41 5.21 -10.55
N PHE A 171 7.75 4.04 -10.50
CA PHE A 171 6.78 3.73 -9.44
C PHE A 171 7.42 3.73 -8.04
N ALA A 172 8.63 3.19 -7.90
CA ALA A 172 9.37 3.15 -6.64
C ALA A 172 9.65 4.55 -6.04
N ALA A 173 9.66 5.59 -6.88
CA ALA A 173 9.82 6.98 -6.43
C ALA A 173 8.53 7.61 -5.91
N MET A 174 7.35 7.05 -6.16
CA MET A 174 6.06 7.70 -5.87
C MET A 174 5.80 7.84 -4.36
N THR A 175 6.00 6.80 -3.56
CA THR A 175 5.87 6.90 -2.09
C THR A 175 6.92 7.81 -1.46
N PRO A 176 8.22 7.74 -1.84
CA PRO A 176 9.21 8.78 -1.51
C PRO A 176 8.76 10.21 -1.82
N ILE A 177 8.17 10.46 -2.99
CA ILE A 177 7.66 11.79 -3.34
C ILE A 177 6.54 12.21 -2.37
N GLY A 178 5.63 11.30 -2.01
CA GLY A 178 4.63 11.53 -0.98
C GLY A 178 5.25 11.90 0.38
N VAL A 179 6.28 11.16 0.80
CA VAL A 179 7.04 11.45 2.03
C VAL A 179 7.67 12.84 1.99
N LEU A 180 8.27 13.24 0.87
CA LEU A 180 8.83 14.59 0.72
C LEU A 180 7.74 15.65 0.86
N PHE A 181 6.58 15.46 0.23
CA PHE A 181 5.45 16.39 0.39
C PHE A 181 5.01 16.50 1.84
N GLY A 182 4.78 15.38 2.54
CA GLY A 182 4.41 15.41 3.95
C GLY A 182 5.51 15.96 4.87
N PHE A 183 6.77 15.80 4.51
CA PHE A 183 7.87 16.31 5.32
C PHE A 183 7.99 17.83 5.24
N TYR A 184 7.79 18.41 4.05
CA TYR A 184 7.96 19.85 3.83
C TYR A 184 6.66 20.66 3.94
N ILE A 185 5.50 20.03 3.74
CA ILE A 185 4.19 20.69 3.71
C ILE A 185 3.34 20.12 4.84
N SER A 186 3.08 20.96 5.84
CA SER A 186 2.11 20.64 6.89
C SER A 186 0.68 20.81 6.35
N PRO A 187 -0.27 19.92 6.69
CA PRO A 187 -1.69 20.11 6.35
C PRO A 187 -2.24 21.47 6.80
N SER A 188 -1.75 21.99 7.92
CA SER A 188 -2.16 23.31 8.44
C SER A 188 -1.78 24.48 7.52
N GLN A 189 -0.71 24.37 6.73
CA GLN A 189 -0.29 25.42 5.79
C GLN A 189 -1.26 25.57 4.61
N ILE A 190 -2.04 24.53 4.34
CA ILE A 190 -3.08 24.52 3.29
C ILE A 190 -4.50 24.59 3.87
N GLY A 191 -4.62 24.91 5.17
CA GLY A 191 -5.91 25.08 5.85
C GLY A 191 -6.63 23.78 6.21
N LEU A 192 -5.91 22.66 6.30
CA LEU A 192 -6.45 21.38 6.74
C LEU A 192 -5.98 21.05 8.16
N ASP A 193 -6.85 20.38 8.93
CA ASP A 193 -6.43 19.78 10.19
C ASP A 193 -5.46 18.63 9.92
N VAL A 194 -4.42 18.55 10.74
CA VAL A 194 -3.33 17.57 10.61
C VAL A 194 -3.82 16.12 10.50
N PRO A 195 -4.83 15.64 11.26
CA PRO A 195 -5.27 14.24 11.20
C PRO A 195 -6.00 13.87 9.91
N ILE A 196 -6.45 14.85 9.11
CA ILE A 196 -7.32 14.60 7.96
C ILE A 196 -6.64 13.72 6.91
N ILE A 197 -5.36 14.01 6.59
CA ILE A 197 -4.64 13.23 5.57
C ILE A 197 -4.41 11.80 6.07
N LEU A 198 -4.06 11.63 7.34
CA LEU A 198 -3.93 10.30 7.94
C LEU A 198 -5.27 9.55 7.92
N ALA A 199 -6.39 10.21 8.22
CA ALA A 199 -7.72 9.61 8.16
C ALA A 199 -8.07 9.14 6.74
N VAL A 200 -7.76 9.92 5.71
CA VAL A 200 -7.92 9.53 4.30
C VAL A 200 -7.08 8.28 4.00
N VAL A 201 -5.80 8.26 4.39
CA VAL A 201 -4.91 7.11 4.15
C VAL A 201 -5.39 5.86 4.91
N VAL A 202 -5.85 6.00 6.14
CA VAL A 202 -6.47 4.89 6.90
C VAL A 202 -7.71 4.36 6.18
N GLY A 203 -8.55 5.23 5.63
CA GLY A 203 -9.66 4.83 4.77
C GLY A 203 -9.22 4.04 3.54
N MET A 204 -8.18 4.50 2.86
CA MET A 204 -7.62 3.81 1.69
C MET A 204 -7.07 2.43 2.05
N PHE A 205 -6.34 2.32 3.17
CA PHE A 205 -5.83 1.04 3.66
C PHE A 205 -6.95 0.09 4.10
N LEU A 206 -8.01 0.59 4.74
CA LEU A 206 -9.18 -0.21 5.10
C LEU A 206 -9.83 -0.82 3.86
N HIS A 207 -9.98 -0.02 2.79
CA HIS A 207 -10.47 -0.50 1.51
C HIS A 207 -9.59 -1.62 0.97
N ILE A 208 -8.28 -1.40 0.80
CA ILE A 208 -7.35 -2.40 0.28
C ILE A 208 -7.37 -3.69 1.12
N SER A 209 -7.22 -3.58 2.43
CA SER A 209 -7.20 -4.74 3.32
C SER A 209 -8.50 -5.55 3.24
N THR A 210 -9.66 -4.89 3.25
CA THR A 210 -10.94 -5.59 3.18
C THR A 210 -11.19 -6.21 1.81
N THR A 211 -10.88 -5.52 0.72
CA THR A 211 -10.97 -6.06 -0.64
C THR A 211 -10.08 -7.29 -0.82
N ILE A 212 -8.82 -7.25 -0.35
CA ILE A 212 -7.93 -8.43 -0.36
C ILE A 212 -8.54 -9.61 0.41
N ILE A 213 -9.12 -9.36 1.59
CA ILE A 213 -9.69 -10.40 2.46
C ILE A 213 -10.96 -11.02 1.86
N PHE A 214 -11.80 -10.25 1.17
CA PHE A 214 -13.08 -10.75 0.65
C PHE A 214 -13.00 -11.18 -0.82
N GLU A 215 -12.34 -10.41 -1.69
CA GLU A 215 -12.39 -10.61 -3.15
C GLU A 215 -11.48 -11.74 -3.64
N THR A 216 -10.35 -12.02 -2.99
CA THR A 216 -9.47 -13.13 -3.43
C THR A 216 -10.00 -14.55 -3.12
N SER A 217 -11.31 -14.69 -2.82
CA SER A 217 -11.99 -15.97 -2.62
C SER A 217 -12.60 -16.51 -3.93
N GLU A 218 -11.84 -17.30 -4.69
CA GLU A 218 -12.37 -17.97 -5.88
C GLU A 218 -13.36 -19.09 -5.49
N ASN A 219 -14.54 -19.12 -6.13
CA ASN A 219 -15.55 -20.19 -6.06
C ASN A 219 -16.32 -20.39 -4.73
N HIS A 220 -16.46 -19.36 -3.90
CA HIS A 220 -17.27 -19.39 -2.65
C HIS A 220 -16.90 -20.50 -1.64
N LYS A 221 -15.75 -21.18 -1.82
CA LYS A 221 -15.23 -22.14 -0.84
C LYS A 221 -14.29 -21.43 0.11
N PHE A 222 -14.52 -21.62 1.40
CA PHE A 222 -13.66 -21.07 2.45
C PHE A 222 -12.22 -21.59 2.27
N ASN A 223 -11.29 -20.70 1.93
CA ASN A 223 -9.89 -21.05 1.75
C ASN A 223 -9.15 -20.97 3.09
N PHE A 224 -8.99 -22.10 3.75
CA PHE A 224 -8.31 -22.18 5.06
C PHE A 224 -6.84 -21.71 5.00
N ILE A 225 -6.15 -21.93 3.88
CA ILE A 225 -4.75 -21.47 3.69
C ILE A 225 -4.72 -19.93 3.64
N LYS A 226 -5.70 -19.32 2.97
CA LYS A 226 -5.86 -17.85 2.96
C LYS A 226 -6.10 -17.31 4.37
N LEU A 227 -6.98 -17.95 5.15
CA LEU A 227 -7.22 -17.57 6.55
C LEU A 227 -5.92 -17.63 7.36
N ILE A 228 -5.16 -18.72 7.27
CA ILE A 228 -3.86 -18.83 7.94
C ILE A 228 -2.94 -17.68 7.53
N SER A 229 -2.88 -17.36 6.24
CA SER A 229 -2.05 -16.26 5.73
C SER A 229 -2.42 -14.91 6.36
N ILE A 230 -3.73 -14.61 6.44
CA ILE A 230 -4.25 -13.40 7.10
C ILE A 230 -3.87 -13.40 8.58
N LEU A 231 -4.10 -14.51 9.29
CA LEU A 231 -3.78 -14.63 10.72
C LEU A 231 -2.28 -14.48 11.00
N LEU A 232 -1.41 -14.99 10.12
CA LEU A 232 0.03 -14.80 10.23
C LEU A 232 0.42 -13.33 10.05
N GLY A 233 -0.22 -12.63 9.10
CA GLY A 233 -0.04 -11.19 8.91
C GLY A 233 -0.44 -10.40 10.15
N CYS A 234 -1.65 -10.65 10.68
CA CYS A 234 -2.13 -10.05 11.93
C CYS A 234 -1.18 -10.35 13.11
N SER A 235 -0.78 -11.61 13.26
CA SER A 235 0.08 -12.03 14.39
C SER A 235 1.45 -11.36 14.32
N LEU A 236 2.04 -11.22 13.12
CA LEU A 236 3.31 -10.53 12.97
C LEU A 236 3.18 -9.05 13.36
N ALA A 237 2.12 -8.36 12.93
CA ALA A 237 1.88 -6.97 13.30
C ALA A 237 1.78 -6.81 14.83
N ILE A 238 1.04 -7.69 15.50
CA ILE A 238 0.88 -7.69 16.97
C ILE A 238 2.19 -8.03 17.70
N ILE A 239 3.07 -8.86 17.12
CA ILE A 239 4.36 -9.19 17.75
C ILE A 239 5.37 -8.05 17.58
N MET A 240 5.28 -7.30 16.48
CA MET A 240 6.15 -6.16 16.23
C MET A 240 5.86 -4.96 17.15
N TYR A 241 4.66 -4.89 17.75
CA TYR A 241 4.17 -3.77 18.56
C TYR A 241 3.36 -4.21 19.79
#